data_AF-A0A0B7MLY9-F1
#
_entry.id   AF-A0A0B7MLY9-F1
#
_cell.length_a   1.000
_cell.length_b   1.000
_cell.length_c   1.000
_cell.angle_alpha   90.00
_cell.angle_beta   90.00
_cell.angle_gamma   90.00
#
_symmetry.space_group_name_H-M   'P 1'
#
loop_
_entity.id
_entity.type
_entity.pdbx_description
1 polymer ?
#
loop_
_entity_poly.entity_id
_entity_poly.type
_entity_poly.pdbx_seq_one_letter_code
_entity_poly.pdbx_strand_id
1 'polypeptide(L)'
;AVSTVSTQNSNSTARLQEYILPEDVRVHVLETVTDINTTIDSLLQLTVNSRIFVGFDCEWYFSRNPYVVGRVSLIQVAHEKCVWLVRLNKIPRDKFPKSLQLFLESNKVVKMGRNVSSDLKKIERDFGFASGSLQGSFDLASYCKSKGVIRRATVSLENLCKKVLKKSLPKDSSTARQSDWGTEKLRESQVSYAAKDAFVSIDIFRALENLEAVGAPVDRPSRVIGKYIAIHNKYASGRAKAYGFVVEEKMARPKMWSKAVINVTEVCVPGAFIFGEDKSLEALGQVPFQITVDLAHHSLVTARDPSLDEPSALDFVPNDDDGTLSSLSTRVLKDVFHLMDMIPINLNHGMSKEFSRKLRDALFVNNIDDEAMIRSYLDGLPDEDPNKMTFDQLMKKRPGWVLKRIRRHVPQPVELATAVQALFDTYQDSKCAISGLPLFDKRCKKVASNVLETIKKGHVSDPPGVSWYYHMYTDRHGFPVYRCTRGTNSIEGGVHQNIVRKFASFNASPALTDCSLADYRLRHNIQVGSKNRYGITYRSHFSPWIQQAINFMRCKIGQPVLRSYADPSGNAFYFTSVGESF
;
A
#
# COMPACT_ATOMS: atom_id res chain seq x y z
N ALA A 1 -57.66 24.90 11.04
CA ALA A 1 -56.46 25.69 10.73
C ALA A 1 -55.35 25.31 11.71
N VAL A 2 -54.42 24.43 11.32
CA VAL A 2 -53.05 24.36 11.84
C VAL A 2 -52.21 23.82 10.68
N SER A 3 -51.31 24.66 10.18
CA SER A 3 -50.43 24.40 9.04
C SER A 3 -49.25 23.54 9.46
N THR A 4 -48.96 22.52 8.65
CA THR A 4 -47.71 21.75 8.66
C THR A 4 -46.52 22.63 8.31
N VAL A 5 -45.58 22.78 9.25
CA VAL A 5 -44.25 23.33 8.99
C VAL A 5 -43.31 22.16 8.71
N SER A 6 -42.97 21.97 7.43
CA SER A 6 -41.90 21.08 7.00
C SER A 6 -40.55 21.80 7.20
N THR A 7 -39.81 21.43 8.23
CA THR A 7 -38.39 21.80 8.35
C THR A 7 -37.56 20.93 7.40
N GLN A 8 -37.07 21.54 6.33
CA GLN A 8 -36.05 20.97 5.47
C GLN A 8 -34.75 20.79 6.26
N ASN A 9 -34.29 19.56 6.44
CA ASN A 9 -32.94 19.25 6.91
C ASN A 9 -31.95 19.40 5.75
N SER A 10 -31.21 20.51 5.72
CA SER A 10 -30.09 20.74 4.82
C SER A 10 -28.81 20.09 5.37
N ASN A 11 -28.65 18.78 5.19
CA ASN A 11 -27.37 18.10 5.39
C ASN A 11 -26.61 18.02 4.06
N SER A 12 -25.84 19.07 3.73
CA SER A 12 -24.88 19.02 2.63
C SER A 12 -23.50 18.64 3.16
N THR A 13 -23.14 17.36 3.10
CA THR A 13 -21.71 16.99 3.06
C THR A 13 -21.12 17.63 1.80
N ALA A 14 -20.29 18.67 1.95
CA ALA A 14 -19.73 19.38 0.82
C ALA A 14 -18.81 18.44 0.02
N ARG A 15 -19.34 17.85 -1.07
CA ARG A 15 -18.52 17.17 -2.07
C ARG A 15 -17.56 18.22 -2.63
N LEU A 16 -16.26 17.93 -2.59
CA LEU A 16 -15.26 18.79 -3.25
C LEU A 16 -15.67 18.97 -4.71
N GLN A 17 -15.60 20.21 -5.19
CA GLN A 17 -15.84 20.50 -6.58
C GLN A 17 -14.90 19.67 -7.46
N GLU A 18 -15.43 19.15 -8.57
CA GLU A 18 -14.62 18.43 -9.54
C GLU A 18 -13.54 19.34 -10.12
N TYR A 19 -12.37 18.78 -10.38
CA TYR A 19 -11.34 19.45 -11.14
C TYR A 19 -11.77 19.55 -12.61
N ILE A 20 -11.99 20.78 -13.06
CA ILE A 20 -12.34 21.12 -14.44
C ILE A 20 -11.16 21.90 -15.01
N LEU A 21 -10.84 21.64 -16.28
CA LEU A 21 -9.86 22.44 -17.01
C LEU A 21 -10.36 23.89 -17.11
N PRO A 22 -9.51 24.90 -16.90
CA PRO A 22 -9.89 26.29 -17.15
C PRO A 22 -10.40 26.49 -18.59
N GLU A 23 -11.41 27.34 -18.78
CA GLU A 23 -12.09 27.53 -20.08
C GLU A 23 -11.17 28.03 -21.20
N ASP A 24 -10.09 28.71 -20.83
CA ASP A 24 -9.08 29.24 -21.74
C ASP A 24 -8.01 28.21 -22.12
N VAL A 25 -8.07 26.99 -21.57
CA VAL A 25 -7.16 25.89 -21.92
C VAL A 25 -7.61 25.20 -23.21
N ARG A 26 -6.70 25.14 -24.19
CA ARG A 26 -6.95 24.48 -25.48
C ARG A 26 -6.34 23.09 -25.51
N VAL A 27 -7.13 22.10 -25.95
CA VAL A 27 -6.68 20.73 -26.11
C VAL A 27 -6.50 20.41 -27.61
N HIS A 28 -5.32 19.95 -27.97
CA HIS A 28 -4.92 19.64 -29.35
C HIS A 28 -4.58 18.15 -29.47
N VAL A 29 -5.19 17.44 -30.41
CA VAL A 29 -4.85 16.04 -30.72
C VAL A 29 -3.92 16.01 -31.92
N LEU A 30 -2.72 15.43 -31.75
CA LEU A 30 -1.69 15.38 -32.79
C LEU A 30 -1.55 13.94 -33.29
N GLU A 31 -1.87 13.70 -34.56
CA GLU A 31 -1.92 12.35 -35.15
C GLU A 31 -0.90 12.12 -36.28
N THR A 32 -0.27 13.18 -36.79
CA THR A 32 0.72 13.08 -37.88
C THR A 32 2.13 13.41 -37.39
N VAL A 33 3.15 12.82 -38.02
CA VAL A 33 4.56 13.10 -37.69
C VAL A 33 4.90 14.57 -37.89
N THR A 34 4.36 15.20 -38.94
CA THR A 34 4.58 16.62 -39.25
C THR A 34 4.02 17.52 -38.16
N ASP A 35 2.75 17.33 -37.76
CA ASP A 35 2.12 18.16 -36.74
C ASP A 35 2.81 18.01 -35.38
N ILE A 36 3.21 16.79 -35.04
CA ILE A 36 3.96 16.52 -33.81
C ILE A 36 5.30 17.24 -33.85
N ASN A 37 6.07 17.10 -34.94
CA ASN A 37 7.38 17.76 -35.03
C ASN A 37 7.25 19.28 -34.95
N THR A 38 6.36 19.90 -35.72
CA THR A 38 6.17 21.36 -35.72
C THR A 38 5.75 21.89 -34.34
N THR A 39 4.81 21.21 -33.69
CA THR A 39 4.29 21.62 -32.39
C THR A 39 5.34 21.45 -31.29
N ILE A 40 6.02 20.30 -31.25
CA ILE A 40 7.04 20.02 -30.23
C ILE A 40 8.30 20.86 -30.47
N ASP A 41 8.67 21.16 -31.71
CA ASP A 41 9.78 22.07 -32.01
C ASP A 41 9.53 23.47 -31.44
N SER A 42 8.29 23.97 -31.56
CA SER A 42 7.89 25.24 -30.94
C SER A 42 8.07 25.24 -29.41
N LEU A 43 7.80 24.11 -28.73
CA LEU A 43 8.08 23.96 -27.30
C LEU A 43 9.59 23.88 -27.01
N LEU A 44 10.36 23.19 -27.85
CA LEU A 44 11.82 23.10 -27.71
C LEU A 44 12.49 24.47 -27.85
N GLN A 45 11.99 25.35 -28.71
CA GLN A 45 12.50 26.71 -28.87
C GLN A 45 12.38 27.54 -27.57
N LEU A 46 11.42 27.24 -26.69
CA LEU A 46 11.30 27.88 -25.38
C LEU A 46 12.47 27.53 -24.44
N THR A 47 13.22 26.46 -24.72
CA THR A 47 14.34 25.98 -23.90
C THR A 47 15.68 26.66 -24.18
N VAL A 48 15.72 27.64 -25.09
CA VAL A 48 16.97 28.33 -25.46
C VAL A 48 17.60 29.00 -24.24
N ASN A 49 16.79 29.77 -23.49
CA ASN A 49 17.28 30.59 -22.37
C ASN A 49 17.01 30.00 -20.98
N SER A 50 16.09 29.04 -20.86
CA SER A 50 15.68 28.53 -19.56
C SER A 50 15.18 27.08 -19.65
N ARG A 51 14.89 26.48 -18.49
CA ARG A 51 14.15 25.22 -18.44
C ARG A 51 12.66 25.51 -18.56
N ILE A 52 11.95 24.67 -19.29
CA ILE A 52 10.48 24.69 -19.30
C ILE A 52 9.94 23.55 -18.44
N PHE A 53 8.79 23.80 -17.82
CA PHE A 53 8.11 22.85 -16.97
C PHE A 53 6.79 22.46 -17.62
N VAL A 54 6.66 21.19 -17.99
CA VAL A 54 5.49 20.67 -18.71
C VAL A 54 4.77 19.64 -17.85
N GLY A 55 3.44 19.66 -17.86
CA GLY A 55 2.66 18.52 -17.37
C GLY A 55 2.86 17.33 -18.31
N PHE A 56 3.09 16.14 -17.79
CA PHE A 56 3.42 14.97 -18.58
C PHE A 56 2.80 13.71 -18.00
N ASP A 57 2.18 12.93 -18.87
CA ASP A 57 1.70 11.58 -18.57
C ASP A 57 1.75 10.72 -19.86
N CYS A 58 1.44 9.42 -19.75
CA CYS A 58 1.18 8.61 -20.93
C CYS A 58 0.11 7.52 -20.72
N GLU A 59 -0.53 7.12 -21.80
CA GLU A 59 -1.59 6.11 -21.80
C GLU A 59 -1.32 5.01 -22.83
N TRP A 60 -1.76 3.79 -22.54
CA TRP A 60 -1.53 2.60 -23.36
C TRP A 60 -2.70 1.65 -23.31
N TYR A 61 -2.76 0.72 -24.27
CA TYR A 61 -3.79 -0.31 -24.31
C TYR A 61 -3.87 -1.07 -22.98
N PHE A 62 -5.05 -1.03 -22.36
CA PHE A 62 -5.36 -1.74 -21.14
C PHE A 62 -5.97 -3.12 -21.47
N SER A 63 -5.32 -4.18 -21.02
CA SER A 63 -5.85 -5.55 -21.11
C SER A 63 -6.26 -6.06 -19.73
N ARG A 64 -7.39 -6.76 -19.65
CA ARG A 64 -7.75 -7.54 -18.44
C ARG A 64 -6.82 -8.74 -18.21
N ASN A 65 -6.08 -9.15 -19.23
CA ASN A 65 -5.03 -10.15 -19.10
C ASN A 65 -3.73 -9.46 -18.62
N PRO A 66 -3.26 -9.73 -17.38
CA PRO A 66 -2.09 -9.06 -16.81
C PRO A 66 -0.78 -9.37 -17.54
N TYR A 67 -0.76 -10.41 -18.38
CA TYR A 67 0.40 -10.77 -19.21
C TYR A 67 0.47 -9.94 -20.51
N VAL A 68 -0.58 -9.20 -20.84
CA VAL A 68 -0.65 -8.37 -22.04
C VAL A 68 -0.55 -6.91 -21.65
N VAL A 69 0.63 -6.32 -21.85
CA VAL A 69 0.86 -4.89 -21.66
C VAL A 69 1.09 -4.27 -23.04
N GLY A 70 0.18 -3.40 -23.46
CA GLY A 70 0.32 -2.69 -24.73
C GLY A 70 1.46 -1.67 -24.72
N ARG A 71 1.91 -1.27 -25.92
CA ARG A 71 2.84 -0.14 -26.08
C ARG A 71 2.15 1.18 -25.74
N VAL A 72 2.92 2.18 -25.32
CA VAL A 72 2.42 3.56 -25.20
C VAL A 72 1.72 4.00 -26.48
N SER A 73 0.47 4.42 -26.35
CA SER A 73 -0.41 4.80 -27.45
C SER A 73 -0.62 6.31 -27.52
N LEU A 74 -0.52 6.99 -26.37
CA LEU A 74 -0.72 8.43 -26.24
C LEU A 74 0.29 9.00 -25.22
N ILE A 75 0.92 10.12 -25.56
CA ILE A 75 1.66 10.97 -24.61
C ILE A 75 0.85 12.25 -24.41
N GLN A 76 0.68 12.68 -23.17
CA GLN A 76 0.08 13.97 -22.87
C GLN A 76 1.17 14.97 -22.48
N VAL A 77 1.12 16.16 -23.07
CA VAL A 77 1.99 17.28 -22.72
C VAL A 77 1.13 18.49 -22.44
N ALA A 78 1.27 19.11 -21.27
CA ALA A 78 0.64 20.38 -20.95
C ALA A 78 1.72 21.45 -20.78
N HIS A 79 1.49 22.65 -21.31
CA HIS A 79 2.31 23.83 -21.05
C HIS A 79 1.42 25.08 -21.15
N GLU A 80 1.54 25.99 -20.19
CA GLU A 80 0.73 27.21 -20.13
C GLU A 80 -0.78 26.96 -20.22
N LYS A 81 -1.42 27.34 -21.34
CA LYS A 81 -2.86 27.20 -21.59
C LYS A 81 -3.16 26.18 -22.69
N CYS A 82 -2.21 25.29 -22.97
CA CYS A 82 -2.34 24.29 -24.02
C CYS A 82 -2.05 22.89 -23.50
N VAL A 83 -2.81 21.91 -23.99
CA VAL A 83 -2.55 20.49 -23.80
C VAL A 83 -2.48 19.80 -25.16
N TRP A 84 -1.41 19.07 -25.41
CA TRP A 84 -1.20 18.28 -26.62
C TRP A 84 -1.28 16.80 -26.30
N LEU A 85 -2.18 16.12 -27.00
CA LEU A 85 -2.40 14.69 -26.95
C LEU A 85 -1.71 14.05 -28.16
N VAL A 86 -0.50 13.56 -27.97
CA VAL A 86 0.37 13.01 -29.01
C VAL A 86 0.07 11.53 -29.24
N ARG A 87 -0.59 11.21 -30.36
CA ARG A 87 -1.14 9.89 -30.68
C ARG A 87 -0.11 8.97 -31.33
N LEU A 88 0.76 8.38 -30.52
CA LEU A 88 1.82 7.48 -30.99
C LEU A 88 1.31 6.23 -31.72
N ASN A 89 0.09 5.77 -31.43
CA ASN A 89 -0.54 4.66 -32.15
C ASN A 89 -0.82 4.98 -33.64
N LYS A 90 -0.89 6.26 -34.01
CA LYS A 90 -1.09 6.74 -35.39
C LYS A 90 0.21 6.88 -36.17
N ILE A 91 1.34 6.76 -35.49
CA ILE A 91 2.66 6.99 -36.08
C ILE A 91 3.27 5.66 -36.57
N PRO A 92 3.76 5.61 -37.82
CA PRO A 92 4.51 4.45 -38.30
C PRO A 92 5.71 4.15 -37.40
N ARG A 93 5.98 2.86 -37.17
CA ARG A 93 6.99 2.42 -36.19
C ARG A 93 8.41 2.93 -36.50
N ASP A 94 8.72 3.07 -37.78
CA ASP A 94 10.00 3.54 -38.32
C ASP A 94 10.10 5.07 -38.41
N LYS A 95 9.03 5.80 -38.08
CA LYS A 95 8.93 7.26 -38.21
C LYS A 95 8.63 7.95 -36.89
N PHE A 96 9.29 7.55 -35.81
CA PHE A 96 9.16 8.25 -34.52
C PHE A 96 9.52 9.75 -34.70
N PRO A 97 8.69 10.71 -34.24
CA PRO A 97 8.91 12.13 -34.53
C PRO A 97 10.20 12.64 -33.87
N LYS A 98 11.10 13.24 -34.66
CA LYS A 98 12.43 13.64 -34.20
C LYS A 98 12.39 14.73 -33.13
N SER A 99 11.50 15.72 -33.25
CA SER A 99 11.36 16.77 -32.24
C SER A 99 10.83 16.19 -30.92
N LEU A 100 9.93 15.20 -30.99
CA LEU A 100 9.47 14.48 -29.79
C LEU A 100 10.59 13.70 -29.12
N GLN A 101 11.46 13.04 -29.89
CA GLN A 101 12.65 12.39 -29.33
C GLN A 101 13.53 13.40 -28.58
N LEU A 102 13.90 14.51 -29.24
CA LEU A 102 14.75 15.56 -28.63
C LEU A 102 14.10 16.15 -27.36
N PHE A 103 12.77 16.34 -27.39
CA PHE A 103 11.99 16.78 -26.24
C PHE A 103 12.08 15.81 -25.06
N LEU A 104 11.93 14.50 -25.31
CA LEU A 104 12.00 13.48 -24.27
C LEU A 104 13.43 13.29 -23.72
N GLU A 105 14.46 13.41 -24.57
CA GLU A 105 15.88 13.31 -24.19
C GLU A 105 16.40 14.55 -23.45
N SER A 106 15.81 15.73 -23.68
CA SER A 106 16.28 17.00 -23.11
C SER A 106 16.01 17.13 -21.61
N ASN A 107 17.04 17.42 -20.82
CA ASN A 107 16.93 17.80 -19.40
C ASN A 107 16.49 19.26 -19.18
N LYS A 108 16.43 20.07 -20.25
CA LYS A 108 15.86 21.42 -20.21
C LYS A 108 14.33 21.41 -20.26
N VAL A 109 13.74 20.31 -20.73
CA VAL A 109 12.31 20.04 -20.62
C VAL A 109 12.08 19.22 -19.35
N VAL A 110 11.49 19.83 -18.33
CA VAL A 110 11.16 19.19 -17.06
C VAL A 110 9.73 18.65 -17.12
N LYS A 111 9.59 17.33 -17.15
CA LYS A 111 8.33 16.59 -17.29
C LYS A 111 7.75 16.29 -15.91
N MET A 112 6.70 17.02 -15.55
CA MET A 112 6.04 16.96 -14.25
C MET A 112 4.81 16.06 -14.29
N GLY A 113 4.73 15.14 -13.35
CA GLY A 113 3.58 14.24 -13.23
C GLY A 113 3.74 13.29 -12.06
N ARG A 114 2.89 12.27 -11.98
CA ARG A 114 3.07 11.21 -10.99
C ARG A 114 3.78 10.03 -11.63
N ASN A 115 4.95 9.69 -11.09
CA ASN A 115 5.72 8.50 -11.49
C ASN A 115 6.27 8.55 -12.94
N VAL A 116 6.49 9.77 -13.46
CA VAL A 116 7.01 10.05 -14.81
C VAL A 116 8.26 9.23 -15.18
N SER A 117 9.16 8.97 -14.22
CA SER A 117 10.36 8.17 -14.50
C SER A 117 10.03 6.74 -14.94
N SER A 118 8.93 6.16 -14.48
CA SER A 118 8.45 4.86 -14.98
C SER A 118 7.86 4.96 -16.38
N ASP A 119 7.17 6.05 -16.69
CA ASP A 119 6.59 6.30 -18.01
C ASP A 119 7.69 6.47 -19.06
N LEU A 120 8.73 7.26 -18.75
CA LEU A 120 9.91 7.40 -19.60
C LEU A 120 10.60 6.05 -19.86
N LYS A 121 10.83 5.23 -18.82
CA LYS A 121 11.39 3.88 -18.98
C LYS A 121 10.53 2.96 -19.85
N LYS A 122 9.20 3.12 -19.77
CA LYS A 122 8.27 2.39 -20.63
C LYS A 122 8.38 2.87 -22.08
N ILE A 123 8.47 4.18 -22.33
CA ILE A 123 8.71 4.74 -23.67
C ILE A 123 10.05 4.25 -24.23
N GLU A 124 11.11 4.22 -23.43
CA GLU A 124 12.42 3.71 -23.84
C GLU A 124 12.32 2.28 -24.39
N ARG A 125 11.69 1.39 -23.61
CA ARG A 125 11.49 0.00 -24.00
C ARG A 125 10.57 -0.13 -25.22
N ASP A 126 9.46 0.60 -25.26
CA ASP A 126 8.41 0.41 -26.25
C ASP A 126 8.81 0.93 -27.64
N PHE A 127 9.76 1.88 -27.71
CA PHE A 127 10.25 2.50 -28.95
C PHE A 127 11.75 2.32 -29.21
N GLY A 128 12.46 1.52 -28.40
CA GLY A 128 13.84 1.12 -28.66
C GLY A 128 14.89 2.20 -28.38
N PHE A 129 14.63 3.11 -27.44
CA PHE A 129 15.66 4.05 -26.99
C PHE A 129 16.64 3.36 -26.03
N ALA A 130 17.84 3.93 -25.92
CA ALA A 130 18.82 3.46 -24.94
C ALA A 130 18.30 3.69 -23.51
N SER A 131 18.51 2.71 -22.62
CA SER A 131 18.06 2.81 -21.24
C SER A 131 18.65 4.05 -20.54
N GLY A 132 17.79 4.90 -19.98
CA GLY A 132 18.18 6.15 -19.33
C GLY A 132 18.49 7.31 -20.28
N SER A 133 18.22 7.19 -21.58
CA SER A 133 18.39 8.29 -22.52
C SER A 133 17.31 9.36 -22.37
N LEU A 134 16.10 9.00 -21.91
CA LEU A 134 15.02 9.96 -21.68
C LEU A 134 15.16 10.59 -20.29
N GLN A 135 15.17 11.92 -20.24
CA GLN A 135 15.55 12.68 -19.05
C GLN A 135 14.49 13.70 -18.64
N GLY A 136 14.75 14.42 -17.55
CA GLY A 136 13.91 15.54 -17.11
C GLY A 136 12.67 15.13 -16.32
N SER A 137 12.57 13.90 -15.81
CA SER A 137 11.44 13.50 -14.96
C SER A 137 11.38 14.28 -13.64
N PHE A 138 10.21 14.79 -13.30
CA PHE A 138 9.93 15.50 -12.06
C PHE A 138 8.68 14.93 -11.38
N ASP A 139 8.88 14.26 -10.25
CA ASP A 139 7.78 13.59 -9.54
C ASP A 139 7.06 14.52 -8.56
N LEU A 140 5.77 14.75 -8.79
CA LEU A 140 4.96 15.65 -7.98
C LEU A 140 4.75 15.19 -6.55
N ALA A 141 4.70 13.88 -6.28
CA ALA A 141 4.54 13.41 -4.90
C ALA A 141 5.80 13.72 -4.08
N SER A 142 6.98 13.58 -4.68
CA SER A 142 8.26 13.96 -4.07
C SER A 142 8.33 15.48 -3.83
N TYR A 143 7.89 16.28 -4.80
CA TYR A 143 7.78 17.74 -4.66
C TYR A 143 6.79 18.17 -3.57
N CYS A 144 5.57 17.62 -3.54
CA CYS A 144 4.59 17.91 -2.49
C CYS A 144 5.11 17.52 -1.10
N LYS A 145 5.91 16.44 -1.00
CA LYS A 145 6.56 16.03 0.24
C LYS A 145 7.62 17.05 0.66
N SER A 146 8.46 17.50 -0.27
CA SER A 146 9.46 18.53 0.03
C SER A 146 8.85 19.88 0.34
N LYS A 147 7.59 20.15 -0.05
CA LYS A 147 6.82 21.34 0.35
C LYS A 147 5.99 21.14 1.63
N GLY A 148 6.11 19.99 2.29
CA GLY A 148 5.46 19.69 3.57
C GLY A 148 3.96 19.37 3.48
N VAL A 149 3.37 19.34 2.29
CA VAL A 149 1.94 19.09 2.07
C VAL A 149 1.56 17.62 2.34
N ILE A 150 2.52 16.71 2.14
CA ILE A 150 2.32 15.28 2.36
C ILE A 150 3.49 14.65 3.10
N ARG A 151 3.22 13.57 3.86
CA ARG A 151 4.26 12.85 4.62
C ARG A 151 5.02 11.81 3.79
N ARG A 152 4.39 11.20 2.78
CA ARG A 152 4.95 10.11 1.97
C ARG A 152 4.80 10.45 0.49
N ALA A 153 5.84 10.19 -0.30
CA ALA A 153 5.83 10.38 -1.75
C ALA A 153 5.08 9.26 -2.51
N THR A 154 4.29 8.43 -1.82
CA THR A 154 3.49 7.34 -2.41
C THR A 154 2.05 7.76 -2.73
N VAL A 155 1.72 9.04 -2.59
CA VAL A 155 0.37 9.58 -2.80
C VAL A 155 0.07 9.67 -4.30
N SER A 156 -1.16 9.31 -4.70
CA SER A 156 -1.64 9.36 -6.09
C SER A 156 -1.92 10.80 -6.55
N LEU A 157 -1.88 11.05 -7.86
CA LEU A 157 -2.17 12.37 -8.45
C LEU A 157 -3.52 12.94 -7.99
N GLU A 158 -4.57 12.11 -7.97
CA GLU A 158 -5.89 12.49 -7.43
C GLU A 158 -5.81 13.02 -6.00
N ASN A 159 -5.08 12.34 -5.12
CA ASN A 159 -4.96 12.74 -3.73
C ASN A 159 -4.03 13.95 -3.57
N LEU A 160 -3.07 14.17 -4.49
CA LEU A 160 -2.31 15.42 -4.54
C LEU A 160 -3.22 16.58 -4.93
N CYS A 161 -4.05 16.42 -5.97
CA CYS A 161 -5.04 17.42 -6.39
C CYS A 161 -6.00 17.77 -5.24
N LYS A 162 -6.54 16.77 -4.54
CA LYS A 162 -7.41 16.99 -3.37
C LYS A 162 -6.71 17.77 -2.25
N LYS A 163 -5.43 17.51 -2.00
CA LYS A 163 -4.69 18.15 -0.91
C LYS A 163 -4.25 19.57 -1.24
N VAL A 164 -3.78 19.77 -2.47
CA VAL A 164 -3.16 21.03 -2.92
C VAL A 164 -4.21 21.99 -3.46
N LEU A 165 -5.07 21.52 -4.34
CA LEU A 165 -6.05 22.34 -5.06
C LEU A 165 -7.44 22.31 -4.43
N LYS A 166 -7.65 21.46 -3.40
CA LYS A 166 -8.96 21.22 -2.75
C LYS A 166 -10.07 20.84 -3.76
N LYS A 167 -9.70 20.17 -4.85
CA LYS A 167 -10.61 19.68 -5.90
C LYS A 167 -10.52 18.17 -6.04
N SER A 168 -11.61 17.54 -6.49
CA SER A 168 -11.62 16.12 -6.80
C SER A 168 -11.23 15.88 -8.26
N LEU A 169 -10.10 15.22 -8.51
CA LEU A 169 -9.77 14.76 -9.87
C LEU A 169 -10.63 13.53 -10.20
N PRO A 170 -11.58 13.63 -11.15
CA PRO A 170 -12.53 12.57 -11.44
C PRO A 170 -11.81 11.33 -11.96
N LYS A 171 -12.06 10.20 -11.31
CA LYS A 171 -11.69 8.89 -11.83
C LYS A 171 -12.89 8.37 -12.59
N ASP A 172 -12.97 8.64 -13.88
CA ASP A 172 -13.88 7.93 -14.77
C ASP A 172 -13.38 6.48 -14.97
N SER A 173 -13.43 5.72 -13.87
CA SER A 173 -12.76 4.43 -13.70
C SER A 173 -13.44 3.30 -14.47
N SER A 174 -14.58 3.53 -15.11
CA SER A 174 -15.25 2.54 -15.96
C SER A 174 -15.14 2.83 -17.46
N THR A 175 -14.80 4.04 -17.90
CA THR A 175 -14.92 4.41 -19.33
C THR A 175 -13.66 4.92 -20.01
N ALA A 176 -12.79 5.71 -19.36
CA ALA A 176 -11.63 6.33 -20.03
C ALA A 176 -10.29 5.71 -19.61
N ARG A 177 -9.98 5.64 -18.32
CA ARG A 177 -8.68 5.15 -17.81
C ARG A 177 -8.36 3.70 -18.17
N GLN A 178 -9.39 2.84 -18.18
CA GLN A 178 -9.26 1.41 -18.51
C GLN A 178 -9.71 1.09 -19.94
N SER A 179 -9.65 2.09 -20.83
CA SER A 179 -10.14 1.95 -22.21
C SER A 179 -9.05 1.61 -23.20
N ASP A 180 -9.47 1.30 -24.43
CA ASP A 180 -8.55 1.15 -25.54
C ASP A 180 -8.07 2.52 -26.03
N TRP A 181 -6.84 2.87 -25.65
CA TRP A 181 -6.14 4.06 -26.12
C TRP A 181 -5.54 3.90 -27.53
N GLY A 182 -5.54 2.69 -28.08
CA GLY A 182 -5.16 2.39 -29.46
C GLY A 182 -6.28 2.59 -30.49
N THR A 183 -7.49 2.97 -30.05
CA THR A 183 -8.68 3.19 -30.90
C THR A 183 -8.42 4.12 -32.09
N GLU A 184 -9.21 4.03 -33.16
CA GLU A 184 -9.06 4.87 -34.35
C GLU A 184 -9.35 6.35 -34.06
N LYS A 185 -10.35 6.66 -33.23
CA LYS A 185 -10.68 8.03 -32.80
C LYS A 185 -10.87 8.06 -31.29
N LEU A 186 -10.29 9.06 -30.62
CA LEU A 186 -10.51 9.26 -29.19
C LEU A 186 -11.93 9.76 -28.93
N ARG A 187 -12.56 9.23 -27.87
CA ARG A 187 -13.82 9.76 -27.35
C ARG A 187 -13.57 11.05 -26.57
N GLU A 188 -14.59 11.91 -26.48
CA GLU A 188 -14.52 13.15 -25.68
C GLU A 188 -14.10 12.88 -24.23
N SER A 189 -14.60 11.79 -23.63
CA SER A 189 -14.21 11.38 -22.28
C SER A 189 -12.71 11.03 -22.16
N GLN A 190 -12.12 10.42 -23.19
CA GLN A 190 -10.68 10.12 -23.24
C GLN A 190 -9.85 11.38 -23.40
N VAL A 191 -10.30 12.30 -24.27
CA VAL A 191 -9.64 13.61 -24.46
C VAL A 191 -9.67 14.42 -23.16
N SER A 192 -10.83 14.54 -22.52
CA SER A 192 -11.01 15.27 -21.26
C SER A 192 -10.18 14.65 -20.13
N TYR A 193 -10.20 13.32 -19.99
CA TYR A 193 -9.41 12.60 -18.98
C TYR A 193 -7.91 12.85 -19.16
N ALA A 194 -7.39 12.58 -20.37
CA ALA A 194 -5.98 12.74 -20.68
C ALA A 194 -5.51 14.19 -20.50
N ALA A 195 -6.35 15.16 -20.88
CA ALA A 195 -6.01 16.56 -20.72
C ALA A 195 -5.97 17.00 -19.25
N LYS A 196 -6.92 16.54 -18.42
CA LYS A 196 -6.93 16.80 -16.98
C LYS A 196 -5.70 16.22 -16.28
N ASP A 197 -5.30 14.98 -16.59
CA ASP A 197 -4.16 14.31 -15.94
C ASP A 197 -2.82 15.00 -16.21
N ALA A 198 -2.61 15.55 -17.41
CA ALA A 198 -1.43 16.36 -17.70
C ALA A 198 -1.51 17.77 -17.09
N PHE A 199 -2.65 18.47 -17.24
CA PHE A 199 -2.73 19.88 -16.83
C PHE A 199 -2.75 20.06 -15.30
N VAL A 200 -3.41 19.16 -14.56
CA VAL A 200 -3.46 19.23 -13.08
C VAL A 200 -2.05 19.20 -12.47
N SER A 201 -1.09 18.60 -13.17
CA SER A 201 0.31 18.56 -12.75
C SER A 201 0.95 19.96 -12.73
N ILE A 202 0.58 20.83 -13.66
CA ILE A 202 1.02 22.23 -13.71
C ILE A 202 0.39 23.02 -12.57
N ASP A 203 -0.92 22.87 -12.36
CA ASP A 203 -1.63 23.61 -11.31
C ASP A 203 -1.12 23.23 -9.92
N ILE A 204 -0.87 21.95 -9.66
CA ILE A 204 -0.25 21.49 -8.41
C ILE A 204 1.14 22.10 -8.24
N PHE A 205 1.95 22.13 -9.30
CA PHE A 205 3.29 22.71 -9.23
C PHE A 205 3.24 24.20 -8.90
N ARG A 206 2.45 24.98 -9.64
CA ARG A 206 2.29 26.43 -9.46
C ARG A 206 1.72 26.79 -8.09
N ALA A 207 0.75 26.03 -7.60
CA ALA A 207 0.15 26.25 -6.28
C ALA A 207 1.16 26.11 -5.12
N LEU A 208 2.28 25.41 -5.34
CA LEU A 208 3.31 25.19 -4.33
C LEU A 208 4.63 25.90 -4.64
N GLU A 209 4.72 26.62 -5.75
CA GLU A 209 5.97 27.22 -6.24
C GLU A 209 6.56 28.18 -5.20
N ASN A 210 5.70 29.03 -4.61
CA ASN A 210 6.06 30.02 -3.61
C ASN A 210 6.18 29.46 -2.18
N LEU A 211 5.84 28.19 -1.95
CA LEU A 211 6.01 27.58 -0.62
C LEU A 211 7.48 27.20 -0.39
N GLU A 212 7.99 27.40 0.81
CA GLU A 212 9.36 27.00 1.12
C GLU A 212 9.49 25.48 1.23
N ALA A 213 10.69 24.98 0.90
CA ALA A 213 10.99 23.57 1.06
C ALA A 213 11.21 23.23 2.55
N VAL A 214 10.55 22.18 3.01
CA VAL A 214 10.77 21.56 4.31
C VAL A 214 11.68 20.34 4.18
N GLY A 215 12.30 19.94 5.29
CA GLY A 215 13.17 18.76 5.31
C GLY A 215 14.58 19.03 4.80
N ALA A 216 14.91 20.28 4.43
CA ALA A 216 16.25 20.65 3.97
C ALA A 216 17.17 20.92 5.19
N PRO A 217 18.41 20.38 5.22
CA PRO A 217 19.37 20.72 6.25
C PRO A 217 19.65 22.23 6.27
N VAL A 218 19.72 22.80 7.47
CA VAL A 218 20.14 24.19 7.68
C VAL A 218 21.63 24.20 7.96
N ASP A 219 22.41 24.54 6.93
CA ASP A 219 23.89 24.58 7.04
C ASP A 219 24.39 25.82 7.79
N ARG A 220 23.65 26.94 7.72
CA ARG A 220 23.97 28.20 8.41
C ARG A 220 22.69 28.82 9.00
N PRO A 221 22.52 28.83 10.33
CA PRO A 221 21.36 29.45 10.97
C PRO A 221 21.16 30.93 10.60
N SER A 222 22.23 31.69 10.39
CA SER A 222 22.17 33.11 9.96
C SER A 222 21.37 33.33 8.67
N ARG A 223 21.32 32.35 7.77
CA ARG A 223 20.55 32.44 6.51
C ARG A 223 19.05 32.19 6.69
N VAL A 224 18.66 31.65 7.84
CA VAL A 224 17.28 31.23 8.12
C VAL A 224 16.77 31.83 9.43
N ILE A 225 17.32 32.97 9.85
CA ILE A 225 16.80 33.73 11.00
C ILE A 225 15.32 34.05 10.74
N GLY A 226 14.48 33.85 11.76
CA GLY A 226 13.03 33.98 11.68
C GLY A 226 12.31 32.81 11.02
N LYS A 227 13.03 31.79 10.52
CA LYS A 227 12.40 30.59 9.92
C LYS A 227 12.09 29.53 10.96
N TYR A 228 11.00 28.81 10.71
CA TYR A 228 10.58 27.67 11.51
C TYR A 228 11.39 26.43 11.15
N ILE A 229 11.97 25.77 12.16
CA ILE A 229 12.86 24.62 11.97
C ILE A 229 12.51 23.48 12.91
N ALA A 230 12.95 22.28 12.55
CA ALA A 230 12.95 21.09 13.38
C ALA A 230 14.35 20.83 13.93
N ILE A 231 14.44 20.50 15.21
CA ILE A 231 15.69 20.15 15.88
C ILE A 231 15.81 18.63 15.95
N HIS A 232 16.90 18.08 15.42
CA HIS A 232 17.21 16.65 15.45
C HIS A 232 18.57 16.41 16.12
N ASN A 233 18.80 15.19 16.61
CA ASN A 233 20.14 14.76 16.99
C ASN A 233 20.88 14.32 15.71
N LYS A 234 22.12 14.79 15.54
CA LYS A 234 22.90 14.59 14.33
C LYS A 234 23.22 13.12 14.05
N TYR A 235 23.40 12.31 15.09
CA TYR A 235 23.84 10.92 14.98
C TYR A 235 22.72 9.90 15.24
N ALA A 236 21.52 10.36 15.56
CA ALA A 236 20.36 9.50 15.77
C ALA A 236 19.28 9.81 14.74
N SER A 237 19.05 8.89 13.80
CA SER A 237 17.91 8.99 12.89
C SER A 237 16.61 8.85 13.68
N GLY A 238 15.74 9.86 13.64
CA GLY A 238 14.55 9.86 14.47
C GLY A 238 13.68 11.11 14.39
N ARG A 239 12.60 11.08 15.17
CA ARG A 239 11.63 12.18 15.37
C ARG A 239 12.35 13.46 15.82
N ALA A 240 11.89 14.61 15.34
CA ALA A 240 12.31 15.91 15.85
C ALA A 240 12.16 15.94 17.38
N LYS A 241 13.10 16.59 18.06
CA LYS A 241 13.08 16.78 19.52
C LYS A 241 12.17 17.93 19.91
N ALA A 242 12.25 19.01 19.13
CA ALA A 242 11.44 20.20 19.25
C ALA A 242 11.38 20.94 17.91
N TYR A 243 10.44 21.87 17.82
CA TYR A 243 10.33 22.85 16.74
C TYR A 243 10.39 24.27 17.31
N GLY A 244 10.84 25.21 16.49
CA GLY A 244 10.92 26.61 16.89
C GLY A 244 11.51 27.50 15.81
N PHE A 245 11.63 28.78 16.14
CA PHE A 245 12.18 29.80 15.24
C PHE A 245 13.65 30.06 15.52
N VAL A 246 14.47 30.14 14.48
CA VAL A 246 15.86 30.57 14.60
C VAL A 246 15.90 32.05 14.96
N VAL A 247 16.48 32.38 16.12
CA VAL A 247 16.60 33.76 16.60
C VAL A 247 17.91 34.37 16.13
N GLU A 248 19.02 33.65 16.34
CA GLU A 248 20.36 34.13 16.00
C GLU A 248 21.36 32.97 15.84
N GLU A 249 22.45 33.24 15.13
CA GLU A 249 23.62 32.35 15.06
C GLU A 249 24.74 32.92 15.92
N LYS A 250 25.29 32.11 16.84
CA LYS A 250 26.46 32.46 17.64
C LYS A 250 27.66 31.65 17.17
N MET A 251 28.76 32.33 16.85
CA MET A 251 30.02 31.63 16.59
C MET A 251 30.66 31.22 17.91
N ALA A 252 30.99 29.94 18.07
CA ALA A 252 31.69 29.48 19.26
C ALA A 252 33.14 30.00 19.30
N ARG A 253 33.84 29.98 18.15
CA ARG A 253 35.19 30.53 17.90
C ARG A 253 35.41 30.80 16.41
N PRO A 254 36.38 31.65 16.00
CA PRO A 254 36.77 31.76 14.59
C PRO A 254 37.19 30.38 14.05
N LYS A 255 36.52 29.90 12.99
CA LYS A 255 36.71 28.59 12.31
C LYS A 255 36.20 27.32 13.05
N MET A 256 35.31 27.43 14.06
CA MET A 256 34.74 26.25 14.76
C MET A 256 33.21 26.29 14.83
N TRP A 257 32.56 25.14 15.08
CA TRP A 257 31.10 24.91 14.94
C TRP A 257 30.21 26.03 15.49
N SER A 258 29.17 26.42 14.73
CA SER A 258 28.20 27.42 15.15
C SER A 258 27.20 26.88 16.17
N LYS A 259 26.75 27.75 17.07
CA LYS A 259 25.56 27.53 17.90
C LYS A 259 24.38 28.32 17.31
N ALA A 260 23.18 27.78 17.43
CA ALA A 260 21.95 28.45 17.04
C ALA A 260 21.08 28.71 18.27
N VAL A 261 20.63 29.94 18.46
CA VAL A 261 19.61 30.23 19.46
C VAL A 261 18.26 30.04 18.82
N ILE A 262 17.43 29.19 19.41
CA ILE A 262 16.12 28.82 18.89
C ILE A 262 15.07 29.14 19.94
N ASN A 263 14.04 29.88 19.54
CA ASN A 263 12.84 30.06 20.33
C ASN A 263 11.92 28.86 20.08
N VAL A 264 11.96 27.89 20.99
CA VAL A 264 11.20 26.64 20.92
C VAL A 264 9.73 26.93 21.20
N THR A 265 8.85 26.50 20.30
CA THR A 265 7.41 26.67 20.40
C THR A 265 6.68 25.34 20.53
N GLU A 266 7.32 24.22 20.19
CA GLU A 266 6.77 22.86 20.34
C GLU A 266 7.86 21.89 20.82
N VAL A 267 7.58 21.13 21.87
CA VAL A 267 8.44 20.04 22.34
C VAL A 267 7.84 18.69 21.95
N CYS A 268 8.55 17.94 21.11
CA CYS A 268 8.08 16.64 20.61
C CYS A 268 8.52 15.46 21.48
N VAL A 269 9.68 15.60 22.13
CA VAL A 269 10.27 14.58 23.01
C VAL A 269 10.59 15.25 24.36
N PRO A 270 9.65 15.25 25.31
CA PRO A 270 9.78 15.95 26.60
C PRO A 270 11.07 15.62 27.37
N GLY A 271 11.43 14.34 27.45
CA GLY A 271 12.66 13.86 28.11
C GLY A 271 13.94 13.97 27.28
N ALA A 272 13.95 14.68 26.14
CA ALA A 272 15.17 14.86 25.36
C ALA A 272 16.07 15.93 26.00
N PHE A 273 17.37 15.70 25.94
CA PHE A 273 18.39 16.67 26.33
C PHE A 273 18.99 17.29 25.08
N ILE A 274 19.19 18.61 25.11
CA ILE A 274 19.98 19.33 24.13
C ILE A 274 21.37 19.48 24.71
N PHE A 275 22.39 19.14 23.91
CA PHE A 275 23.78 19.15 24.34
C PHE A 275 24.17 20.57 24.80
N GLY A 276 24.60 20.70 26.05
CA GLY A 276 24.90 21.97 26.71
C GLY A 276 23.82 22.46 27.69
N GLU A 277 22.67 21.78 27.77
CA GLU A 277 21.63 22.03 28.78
C GLU A 277 21.68 20.94 29.87
N ASP A 278 21.58 21.36 31.14
CA ASP A 278 21.62 20.45 32.30
C ASP A 278 20.26 19.81 32.61
N LYS A 279 19.23 20.14 31.82
CA LYS A 279 17.83 19.76 32.02
C LYS A 279 17.23 19.19 30.73
N SER A 280 16.22 18.33 30.87
CA SER A 280 15.41 17.88 29.74
C SER A 280 14.53 19.02 29.21
N LEU A 281 14.09 18.92 27.95
CA LEU A 281 13.24 19.95 27.31
C LEU A 281 11.97 20.27 28.10
N GLU A 282 11.37 19.30 28.79
CA GLU A 282 10.19 19.53 29.65
C GLU A 282 10.51 20.29 30.95
N ALA A 283 11.73 20.14 31.47
CA ALA A 283 12.17 20.79 32.70
C ALA A 283 12.65 22.23 32.47
N LEU A 284 12.71 22.69 31.22
CA LEU A 284 13.02 24.08 30.85
C LEU A 284 11.80 25.01 30.95
N GLY A 285 10.58 24.47 31.10
CA GLY A 285 9.35 25.23 31.32
C GLY A 285 8.29 25.02 30.23
N GLN A 286 7.24 25.84 30.27
CA GLN A 286 6.22 25.85 29.22
C GLN A 286 6.73 26.61 27.99
N VAL A 287 6.39 26.11 26.80
CA VAL A 287 6.67 26.80 25.54
C VAL A 287 5.85 28.10 25.45
N PRO A 288 6.39 29.18 24.85
CA PRO A 288 7.70 29.25 24.20
C PRO A 288 8.86 29.54 25.17
N PHE A 289 10.04 28.97 24.90
CA PHE A 289 11.29 29.31 25.59
C PHE A 289 12.49 29.23 24.66
N GLN A 290 13.58 29.93 25.00
CA GLN A 290 14.81 29.92 24.18
C GLN A 290 15.81 28.87 24.66
N ILE A 291 16.44 28.19 23.70
CA ILE A 291 17.56 27.28 23.94
C ILE A 291 18.71 27.59 22.99
N THR A 292 19.93 27.22 23.40
CA THR A 292 21.09 27.27 22.53
C THR A 292 21.43 25.87 22.03
N VAL A 293 21.32 25.65 20.73
CA VAL A 293 21.59 24.35 20.10
C VAL A 293 22.98 24.33 19.49
N ASP A 294 23.79 23.36 19.90
CA ASP A 294 25.11 23.11 19.31
C ASP A 294 25.01 22.24 18.04
N LEU A 295 25.40 22.81 16.88
CA LEU A 295 25.32 22.16 15.57
C LEU A 295 26.40 21.07 15.34
N ALA A 296 27.35 20.92 16.27
CA ALA A 296 28.23 19.76 16.29
C ALA A 296 27.45 18.48 16.64
N HIS A 297 26.45 18.59 17.53
CA HIS A 297 25.69 17.46 18.07
C HIS A 297 24.25 17.37 17.54
N HIS A 298 23.71 18.48 17.05
CA HIS A 298 22.34 18.57 16.54
C HIS A 298 22.33 18.97 15.07
N SER A 299 21.29 18.55 14.37
CA SER A 299 20.99 19.03 13.03
C SER A 299 19.69 19.82 13.04
N LEU A 300 19.70 20.94 12.34
CA LEU A 300 18.52 21.76 12.11
C LEU A 300 18.01 21.48 10.71
N VAL A 301 16.70 21.37 10.57
CA VAL A 301 16.05 21.04 9.30
C VAL A 301 14.89 22.01 9.10
N THR A 302 14.71 22.55 7.89
CA THR A 302 13.59 23.45 7.61
C THR A 302 12.25 22.76 7.88
N ALA A 303 11.31 23.48 8.49
CA ALA A 303 9.98 22.97 8.80
C ALA A 303 8.92 23.99 8.37
N ARG A 304 7.69 23.52 8.18
CA ARG A 304 6.55 24.40 7.91
C ARG A 304 6.01 24.91 9.23
N ASP A 305 5.86 26.21 9.34
CA ASP A 305 5.23 26.87 10.48
C ASP A 305 3.72 26.53 10.47
N PRO A 306 3.19 25.87 11.50
CA PRO A 306 1.76 25.55 11.60
C PRO A 306 0.87 26.80 11.66
N SER A 307 1.39 27.96 12.05
CA SER A 307 0.62 29.20 12.13
C SER A 307 0.39 29.88 10.78
N LEU A 308 1.16 29.50 9.76
CA LEU A 308 0.99 29.98 8.37
C LEU A 308 -0.02 29.15 7.58
N ASP A 309 -0.53 28.07 8.17
CA ASP A 309 -1.68 27.38 7.62
C ASP A 309 -2.92 28.23 7.96
N GLU A 310 -3.44 28.96 6.97
CA GLU A 310 -4.83 29.46 7.01
C GLU A 310 -5.71 28.34 7.56
N PRO A 311 -6.56 28.58 8.57
CA PRO A 311 -7.50 27.58 9.07
C PRO A 311 -8.52 27.28 7.97
N SER A 312 -8.10 26.51 6.97
CA SER A 312 -8.97 26.03 5.93
C SER A 312 -9.96 25.10 6.62
N ALA A 313 -11.25 25.28 6.35
CA ALA A 313 -12.32 24.38 6.80
C ALA A 313 -12.18 22.93 6.26
N LEU A 314 -10.99 22.55 5.77
CA LEU A 314 -10.60 21.25 5.26
C LEU A 314 -9.15 20.93 5.66
N ASP A 315 -8.72 21.36 6.84
CA ASP A 315 -7.74 20.59 7.58
C ASP A 315 -8.41 19.29 7.94
N PHE A 316 -7.98 18.23 7.26
CA PHE A 316 -8.33 16.87 7.60
C PHE A 316 -7.76 16.59 9.00
N VAL A 317 -8.53 16.96 10.02
CA VAL A 317 -8.76 16.08 11.16
C VAL A 317 -9.04 14.71 10.55
N PRO A 318 -8.39 13.62 10.98
CA PRO A 318 -8.89 12.31 10.61
C PRO A 318 -10.34 12.27 11.11
N ASN A 319 -11.32 12.45 10.21
CA ASN A 319 -12.74 12.46 10.58
C ASN A 319 -13.04 11.17 11.34
N ASP A 320 -13.11 11.29 12.66
CA ASP A 320 -14.17 10.73 13.46
C ASP A 320 -15.50 11.33 12.98
N ASP A 321 -16.51 10.46 12.91
CA ASP A 321 -17.93 10.70 12.68
C ASP A 321 -18.38 11.42 11.39
N ASP A 322 -18.86 10.63 10.43
CA ASP A 322 -20.25 10.83 10.00
C ASP A 322 -21.10 9.85 10.81
N GLY A 323 -21.84 10.39 11.78
CA GLY A 323 -22.78 9.69 12.64
C GLY A 323 -23.99 9.23 11.84
N THR A 324 -23.81 8.15 11.06
CA THR A 324 -24.89 7.22 10.71
C THR A 324 -24.31 5.81 10.70
N LEU A 325 -24.14 5.28 11.91
CA LEU A 325 -23.72 3.90 12.22
C LEU A 325 -24.73 2.81 11.77
N SER A 326 -25.58 3.09 10.78
CA SER A 326 -26.64 2.18 10.34
C SER A 326 -26.44 1.58 8.95
N SER A 327 -25.38 1.90 8.20
CA SER A 327 -25.20 1.27 6.87
C SER A 327 -23.78 1.20 6.30
N LEU A 328 -22.72 1.25 7.11
CA LEU A 328 -21.36 1.04 6.59
C LEU A 328 -21.20 -0.42 6.12
N SER A 329 -21.28 -0.61 4.80
CA SER A 329 -20.88 -1.83 4.11
C SER A 329 -19.43 -2.16 4.46
N THR A 330 -19.16 -3.37 4.95
CA THR A 330 -17.81 -3.89 5.23
C THR A 330 -16.85 -3.61 4.07
N ARG A 331 -15.67 -3.06 4.35
CA ARG A 331 -14.62 -2.76 3.36
C ARG A 331 -13.39 -3.58 3.71
N VAL A 332 -13.32 -4.85 3.31
CA VAL A 332 -12.19 -5.74 3.64
C VAL A 332 -10.90 -5.22 2.98
N LEU A 333 -10.15 -4.41 3.73
CA LEU A 333 -8.90 -3.74 3.29
C LEU A 333 -7.70 -4.23 4.09
N LYS A 334 -7.91 -5.06 5.11
CA LYS A 334 -6.87 -5.57 5.98
C LYS A 334 -7.18 -6.98 6.46
N ASP A 335 -6.13 -7.75 6.69
CA ASP A 335 -6.23 -9.08 7.27
C ASP A 335 -6.40 -9.02 8.80
N VAL A 336 -7.32 -9.82 9.33
CA VAL A 336 -7.64 -9.86 10.77
C VAL A 336 -6.50 -10.48 11.59
N PHE A 337 -5.73 -11.42 11.02
CA PHE A 337 -4.57 -11.98 11.73
C PHE A 337 -3.43 -10.96 11.83
N HIS A 338 -3.20 -10.18 10.77
CA HIS A 338 -2.29 -9.03 10.83
C HIS A 338 -2.68 -8.03 11.91
N LEU A 339 -3.98 -7.80 12.09
CA LEU A 339 -4.48 -6.91 13.13
C LEU A 339 -4.15 -7.45 14.54
N MET A 340 -4.22 -8.76 14.76
CA MET A 340 -3.80 -9.39 16.02
C MET A 340 -2.30 -9.18 16.28
N ASP A 341 -1.46 -9.40 15.26
CA ASP A 341 -0.01 -9.35 15.39
C ASP A 341 0.53 -7.91 15.52
N MET A 342 -0.27 -6.90 15.19
CA MET A 342 0.13 -5.50 15.31
C MET A 342 0.30 -5.04 16.76
N ILE A 343 -0.43 -5.62 17.71
CA ILE A 343 -0.47 -5.13 19.09
C ILE A 343 0.81 -5.58 19.82
N PRO A 344 1.76 -4.65 20.12
CA PRO A 344 3.09 -5.01 20.58
C PRO A 344 3.11 -5.21 22.11
N ILE A 345 2.36 -6.18 22.62
CA ILE A 345 2.37 -6.52 24.05
C ILE A 345 3.66 -7.24 24.45
N ASN A 346 4.07 -7.07 25.71
CA ASN A 346 5.18 -7.84 26.27
C ASN A 346 4.75 -9.29 26.53
N LEU A 347 5.35 -10.24 25.82
CA LEU A 347 5.02 -11.67 25.95
C LEU A 347 5.37 -12.26 27.32
N ASN A 348 6.32 -11.65 28.04
CA ASN A 348 6.70 -12.07 29.39
C ASN A 348 5.72 -11.57 30.47
N HIS A 349 4.74 -10.75 30.11
CA HIS A 349 3.68 -10.31 31.03
C HIS A 349 2.76 -11.49 31.40
N GLY A 350 2.43 -11.68 32.68
CA GLY A 350 1.60 -12.82 33.13
C GLY A 350 0.24 -12.94 32.42
N MET A 351 -0.38 -11.81 32.09
CA MET A 351 -1.65 -11.74 31.36
C MET A 351 -1.53 -11.84 29.83
N SER A 352 -0.32 -11.92 29.25
CA SER A 352 -0.11 -11.87 27.80
C SER A 352 -0.88 -12.98 27.07
N LYS A 353 -0.74 -14.22 27.53
CA LYS A 353 -1.41 -15.41 26.95
C LYS A 353 -2.93 -15.35 27.09
N GLU A 354 -3.43 -14.76 28.16
CA GLU A 354 -4.86 -14.61 28.37
C GLU A 354 -5.46 -13.54 27.46
N PHE A 355 -4.83 -12.37 27.42
CA PHE A 355 -5.21 -11.30 26.53
C PHE A 355 -5.22 -11.77 25.07
N SER A 356 -4.19 -12.48 24.61
CA SER A 356 -4.15 -12.99 23.22
C SER A 356 -5.29 -13.97 22.91
N ARG A 357 -5.71 -14.81 23.87
CA ARG A 357 -6.87 -15.70 23.70
C ARG A 357 -8.17 -14.90 23.63
N LYS A 358 -8.36 -13.96 24.56
CA LYS A 358 -9.56 -13.13 24.61
C LYS A 358 -9.68 -12.19 23.42
N LEU A 359 -8.55 -11.69 22.88
CA LEU A 359 -8.51 -10.92 21.65
C LEU A 359 -8.95 -11.75 20.45
N ARG A 360 -8.46 -12.99 20.33
CA ARG A 360 -8.93 -13.92 19.30
C ARG A 360 -10.44 -14.13 19.42
N ASP A 361 -10.95 -14.35 20.62
CA ASP A 361 -12.36 -14.66 20.85
C ASP A 361 -13.26 -13.43 20.64
N ALA A 362 -12.76 -12.22 20.89
CA ALA A 362 -13.46 -10.97 20.55
C ALA A 362 -13.48 -10.70 19.04
N LEU A 363 -12.43 -11.12 18.31
CA LEU A 363 -12.34 -10.92 16.86
C LEU A 363 -13.11 -11.96 16.05
N PHE A 364 -13.30 -13.17 16.59
CA PHE A 364 -13.90 -14.29 15.88
C PHE A 364 -15.07 -14.88 16.66
N VAL A 365 -16.27 -14.73 16.12
CA VAL A 365 -17.49 -15.36 16.66
C VAL A 365 -17.69 -16.72 16.00
N ASN A 366 -17.90 -17.75 16.83
CA ASN A 366 -18.16 -19.11 16.39
C ASN A 366 -19.53 -19.23 15.73
N ASN A 367 -19.63 -20.10 14.72
CA ASN A 367 -20.91 -20.53 14.21
C ASN A 367 -21.64 -21.37 15.28
N ILE A 368 -22.89 -21.01 15.53
CA ILE A 368 -23.71 -21.57 16.61
C ILE A 368 -23.95 -23.07 16.41
N ASP A 369 -24.24 -23.50 15.18
CA ASP A 369 -24.54 -24.91 14.87
C ASP A 369 -23.31 -25.80 15.06
N ASP A 370 -22.15 -25.36 14.56
CA ASP A 370 -20.90 -26.10 14.67
C ASP A 370 -20.46 -26.23 16.15
N GLU A 371 -20.63 -25.18 16.93
CA GLU A 371 -20.34 -25.19 18.37
C GLU A 371 -21.32 -26.10 19.13
N ALA A 372 -22.62 -26.01 18.84
CA ALA A 372 -23.65 -26.85 19.45
C ALA A 372 -23.43 -28.35 19.18
N MET A 373 -22.97 -28.69 17.97
CA MET A 373 -22.61 -30.07 17.61
C MET A 373 -21.49 -30.62 18.50
N ILE A 374 -20.45 -29.81 18.74
CA ILE A 374 -19.32 -30.21 19.60
C ILE A 374 -19.75 -30.30 21.05
N ARG A 375 -20.55 -29.35 21.54
CA ARG A 375 -21.11 -29.38 22.91
C ARG A 375 -21.94 -30.64 23.12
N SER A 376 -22.87 -30.94 22.22
CA SER A 376 -23.72 -32.12 22.29
C SER A 376 -22.91 -33.43 22.31
N TYR A 377 -21.83 -33.50 21.53
CA TYR A 377 -20.91 -34.64 21.58
C TYR A 377 -20.22 -34.79 22.93
N LEU A 378 -19.69 -33.70 23.50
CA LEU A 378 -19.04 -33.73 24.82
C LEU A 378 -20.03 -34.10 25.93
N ASP A 379 -21.26 -33.60 25.84
CA ASP A 379 -22.31 -33.89 26.80
C ASP A 379 -22.78 -35.35 26.70
N GLY A 380 -22.76 -35.94 25.50
CA GLY A 380 -23.08 -37.34 25.26
C GLY A 380 -21.98 -38.35 25.64
N LEU A 381 -20.76 -37.91 25.98
CA LEU A 381 -19.71 -38.81 26.46
C LEU A 381 -20.02 -39.32 27.89
N PRO A 382 -19.72 -40.58 28.23
CA PRO A 382 -19.77 -41.07 29.60
C PRO A 382 -18.86 -40.27 30.53
N ASP A 383 -19.22 -40.15 31.81
CA ASP A 383 -18.43 -39.37 32.78
C ASP A 383 -17.01 -39.92 33.01
N GLU A 384 -16.82 -41.22 32.78
CA GLU A 384 -15.51 -41.89 32.88
C GLU A 384 -14.65 -41.76 31.60
N ASP A 385 -15.19 -41.18 30.51
CA ASP A 385 -14.43 -41.02 29.27
C ASP A 385 -13.27 -40.02 29.48
N PRO A 386 -12.02 -40.37 29.11
CA PRO A 386 -10.87 -39.48 29.27
C PRO A 386 -10.97 -38.16 28.45
N ASN A 387 -11.93 -38.08 27.52
CA ASN A 387 -12.24 -36.90 26.73
C ASN A 387 -13.46 -36.11 27.25
N LYS A 388 -14.15 -36.57 28.31
CA LYS A 388 -15.22 -35.82 28.96
C LYS A 388 -14.66 -34.51 29.51
N MET A 389 -15.11 -33.40 28.95
CA MET A 389 -14.75 -32.05 29.40
C MET A 389 -15.73 -31.04 28.83
N THR A 390 -15.79 -29.86 29.45
CA THR A 390 -16.55 -28.73 28.91
C THR A 390 -15.92 -28.22 27.60
N PHE A 391 -16.72 -27.55 26.78
CA PHE A 391 -16.24 -26.91 25.56
C PHE A 391 -15.05 -25.97 25.82
N ASP A 392 -15.09 -25.19 26.90
CA ASP A 392 -14.03 -24.26 27.27
C ASP A 392 -12.73 -24.98 27.67
N GLN A 393 -12.84 -26.12 28.36
CA GLN A 393 -11.69 -26.97 28.66
C GLN A 393 -11.12 -27.58 27.37
N LEU A 394 -11.96 -28.02 26.44
CA LEU A 394 -11.52 -28.54 25.15
C LEU A 394 -10.81 -27.46 24.32
N MET A 395 -11.35 -26.25 24.27
CA MET A 395 -10.74 -25.11 23.58
C MET A 395 -9.38 -24.71 24.17
N LYS A 396 -9.16 -24.94 25.47
CA LYS A 396 -7.85 -24.74 26.11
C LYS A 396 -6.87 -25.89 25.83
N LYS A 397 -7.33 -27.13 25.92
CA LYS A 397 -6.49 -28.34 25.81
C LYS A 397 -6.15 -28.69 24.36
N ARG A 398 -7.10 -28.52 23.43
CA ARG A 398 -7.00 -28.94 22.02
C ARG A 398 -7.57 -27.89 21.04
N PRO A 399 -7.12 -26.62 21.07
CA PRO A 399 -7.67 -25.56 20.22
C PRO A 399 -7.60 -25.90 18.72
N GLY A 400 -6.49 -26.49 18.26
CA GLY A 400 -6.32 -26.85 16.85
C GLY A 400 -7.29 -27.93 16.34
N TRP A 401 -7.85 -28.76 17.24
CA TRP A 401 -8.87 -29.73 16.87
C TRP A 401 -10.22 -29.06 16.69
N VAL A 402 -10.59 -28.17 17.62
CA VAL A 402 -11.85 -27.42 17.60
C VAL A 402 -11.90 -26.42 16.46
N LEU A 403 -10.84 -25.62 16.28
CA LEU A 403 -10.77 -24.57 15.24
C LEU A 403 -10.79 -25.11 13.81
N LYS A 404 -10.54 -26.42 13.62
CA LYS A 404 -10.72 -27.11 12.33
C LYS A 404 -12.16 -27.54 12.07
N ARG A 405 -13.02 -27.57 13.10
CA ARG A 405 -14.40 -28.07 13.06
C ARG A 405 -15.44 -26.99 13.30
N ILE A 406 -15.01 -25.75 13.56
CA ILE A 406 -15.89 -24.60 13.77
C ILE A 406 -15.62 -23.55 12.71
N ARG A 407 -16.67 -23.17 11.96
CA ARG A 407 -16.69 -21.96 11.15
C ARG A 407 -16.76 -20.75 12.07
N ARG A 408 -16.03 -19.71 11.72
CA ARG A 408 -15.99 -18.45 12.47
C ARG A 408 -16.22 -17.28 11.53
N HIS A 409 -16.75 -16.19 12.06
CA HIS A 409 -16.88 -14.94 11.34
C HIS A 409 -16.39 -13.77 12.19
N VAL A 410 -15.91 -12.74 11.52
CA VAL A 410 -15.54 -11.46 12.09
C VAL A 410 -16.78 -10.57 12.05
N PRO A 411 -17.32 -10.14 13.21
CA PRO A 411 -18.54 -9.37 13.30
C PRO A 411 -18.53 -8.04 12.54
N GLN A 412 -19.70 -7.42 12.46
CA GLN A 412 -19.86 -6.08 11.89
C GLN A 412 -19.03 -5.04 12.66
N PRO A 413 -18.64 -3.92 12.01
CA PRO A 413 -17.69 -2.96 12.58
C PRO A 413 -18.08 -2.45 13.97
N VAL A 414 -19.37 -2.21 14.21
CA VAL A 414 -19.91 -1.66 15.47
C VAL A 414 -19.79 -2.67 16.61
N GLU A 415 -20.27 -3.88 16.38
CA GLU A 415 -20.22 -4.98 17.35
C GLU A 415 -18.76 -5.34 17.67
N LEU A 416 -17.93 -5.45 16.63
CA LEU A 416 -16.51 -5.76 16.76
C LEU A 416 -15.74 -4.68 17.52
N ALA A 417 -15.98 -3.39 17.21
CA ALA A 417 -15.36 -2.28 17.91
C ALA A 417 -15.74 -2.29 19.39
N THR A 418 -17.00 -2.54 19.70
CA THR A 418 -17.51 -2.62 21.08
C THR A 418 -16.84 -3.74 21.86
N ALA A 419 -16.76 -4.94 21.29
CA ALA A 419 -16.14 -6.09 21.92
C ALA A 419 -14.63 -5.88 22.16
N VAL A 420 -13.90 -5.36 21.17
CA VAL A 420 -12.46 -5.11 21.29
C VAL A 420 -12.16 -3.94 22.23
N GLN A 421 -12.98 -2.90 22.25
CA GLN A 421 -12.84 -1.78 23.18
C GLN A 421 -13.00 -2.25 24.63
N ALA A 422 -14.05 -3.01 24.94
CA ALA A 422 -14.27 -3.57 26.27
C ALA A 422 -13.09 -4.45 26.74
N LEU A 423 -12.52 -5.22 25.81
CA LEU A 423 -11.33 -6.02 26.09
C LEU A 423 -10.12 -5.14 26.40
N PHE A 424 -9.87 -4.09 25.62
CA PHE A 424 -8.76 -3.18 25.86
C PHE A 424 -8.92 -2.46 27.20
N ASP A 425 -10.11 -1.99 27.52
CA ASP A 425 -10.40 -1.34 28.80
C ASP A 425 -10.15 -2.25 30.00
N THR A 426 -10.48 -3.54 29.86
CA THR A 426 -10.26 -4.54 30.91
C THR A 426 -8.76 -4.83 31.13
N TYR A 427 -7.96 -4.95 30.06
CA TYR A 427 -6.60 -5.49 30.15
C TYR A 427 -5.48 -4.44 30.07
N GLN A 428 -5.73 -3.24 29.52
CA GLN A 428 -4.66 -2.29 29.19
C GLN A 428 -3.79 -1.88 30.38
N ASP A 429 -4.41 -1.70 31.56
CA ASP A 429 -3.75 -1.23 32.78
C ASP A 429 -3.45 -2.37 33.78
N SER A 430 -3.68 -3.62 33.38
CA SER A 430 -3.31 -4.79 34.18
C SER A 430 -1.81 -4.80 34.43
N LYS A 431 -1.39 -4.77 35.71
CA LYS A 431 0.03 -4.71 36.10
C LYS A 431 0.66 -6.09 36.12
N CYS A 432 1.90 -6.17 35.66
CA CYS A 432 2.72 -7.37 35.78
C CYS A 432 3.10 -7.59 37.25
N ALA A 433 2.88 -8.79 37.77
CA ALA A 433 3.26 -9.15 39.14
C ALA A 433 4.78 -9.04 39.41
N ILE A 434 5.61 -9.19 38.37
CA ILE A 434 7.08 -9.15 38.48
C ILE A 434 7.61 -7.74 38.22
N SER A 435 7.24 -7.12 37.11
CA SER A 435 7.83 -5.83 36.69
C SER A 435 7.03 -4.60 37.14
N GLY A 436 5.81 -4.77 37.65
CA GLY A 436 4.91 -3.67 38.02
C GLY A 436 4.37 -2.83 36.84
N LEU A 437 4.87 -3.09 35.62
CA LEU A 437 4.48 -2.37 34.40
C LEU A 437 3.11 -2.85 33.88
N PRO A 438 2.32 -1.96 33.26
CA PRO A 438 1.05 -2.35 32.64
C PRO A 438 1.27 -3.25 31.41
N LEU A 439 0.26 -4.05 31.07
CA LEU A 439 0.27 -4.88 29.86
C LEU A 439 0.44 -4.02 28.60
N PHE A 440 -0.20 -2.85 28.55
CA PHE A 440 -0.03 -1.90 27.45
C PHE A 440 0.88 -0.75 27.85
N ASP A 441 2.09 -0.74 27.29
CA ASP A 441 2.96 0.43 27.34
C ASP A 441 2.43 1.58 26.44
N LYS A 442 3.08 2.74 26.49
CA LYS A 442 2.68 3.91 25.69
C LYS A 442 2.63 3.64 24.19
N ARG A 443 3.50 2.76 23.68
CA ARG A 443 3.53 2.36 22.26
C ARG A 443 2.33 1.47 21.96
N CYS A 444 2.06 0.49 22.82
CA CYS A 444 0.96 -0.46 22.70
C CYS A 444 -0.39 0.25 22.73
N LYS A 445 -0.61 1.20 23.66
CA LYS A 445 -1.85 2.00 23.71
C LYS A 445 -2.09 2.78 22.40
N LYS A 446 -1.04 3.39 21.83
CA LYS A 446 -1.16 4.07 20.53
C LYS A 446 -1.53 3.11 19.40
N VAL A 447 -0.94 1.90 19.39
CA VAL A 447 -1.27 0.90 18.36
C VAL A 447 -2.69 0.36 18.56
N ALA A 448 -3.11 0.13 19.81
CA ALA A 448 -4.46 -0.30 20.17
C ALA A 448 -5.52 0.70 19.68
N SER A 449 -5.33 2.01 19.87
CA SER A 449 -6.23 3.02 19.26
C SER A 449 -6.29 2.91 17.74
N ASN A 450 -5.14 2.76 17.06
CA ASN A 450 -5.14 2.60 15.60
C ASN A 450 -5.84 1.31 15.13
N VAL A 451 -5.78 0.26 15.94
CA VAL A 451 -6.48 -1.01 15.71
C VAL A 451 -7.99 -0.81 15.82
N LEU A 452 -8.46 -0.14 16.87
CA LEU A 452 -9.88 0.21 17.02
C LEU A 452 -10.38 1.07 15.87
N GLU A 453 -9.61 2.07 15.45
CA GLU A 453 -9.94 2.89 14.28
C GLU A 453 -10.01 2.09 12.98
N THR A 454 -9.16 1.07 12.84
CA THR A 454 -9.20 0.15 11.69
C THR A 454 -10.47 -0.70 11.70
N ILE A 455 -10.89 -1.15 12.89
CA ILE A 455 -12.11 -1.94 13.09
C ILE A 455 -13.35 -1.10 12.79
N LYS A 456 -13.46 0.12 13.36
CA LYS A 456 -14.59 1.03 13.15
C LYS A 456 -14.83 1.35 11.69
N LYS A 457 -13.75 1.46 10.89
CA LYS A 457 -13.81 1.68 9.43
C LYS A 457 -14.24 0.44 8.63
N GLY A 458 -14.51 -0.67 9.31
CA GLY A 458 -14.92 -1.93 8.71
C GLY A 458 -13.84 -2.58 7.85
N HIS A 459 -12.56 -2.31 8.13
CA HIS A 459 -11.44 -2.81 7.34
C HIS A 459 -11.20 -4.32 7.46
N VAL A 460 -11.72 -4.93 8.51
CA VAL A 460 -11.47 -6.35 8.89
C VAL A 460 -12.74 -7.17 9.07
N SER A 461 -13.91 -6.54 9.11
CA SER A 461 -15.21 -7.22 9.26
C SER A 461 -15.57 -8.03 8.02
N ASP A 462 -16.16 -9.21 8.21
CA ASP A 462 -16.54 -10.06 7.09
C ASP A 462 -17.80 -9.54 6.38
N PRO A 463 -17.85 -9.62 5.03
CA PRO A 463 -19.07 -9.29 4.31
C PRO A 463 -20.24 -10.22 4.71
N PRO A 464 -21.45 -9.66 4.91
CA PRO A 464 -22.64 -10.46 5.21
C PRO A 464 -22.89 -11.55 4.17
N GLY A 465 -23.24 -12.75 4.63
CA GLY A 465 -23.60 -13.87 3.76
C GLY A 465 -22.42 -14.56 3.04
N VAL A 466 -21.16 -14.13 3.28
CA VAL A 466 -19.97 -14.76 2.68
C VAL A 466 -19.33 -15.73 3.67
N SER A 467 -19.34 -17.03 3.34
CA SER A 467 -18.58 -18.04 4.09
C SER A 467 -17.13 -18.07 3.61
N TRP A 468 -16.20 -17.84 4.54
CA TRP A 468 -14.76 -18.00 4.30
C TRP A 468 -14.23 -19.39 4.69
N TYR A 469 -15.14 -20.36 4.80
CA TYR A 469 -14.81 -21.72 5.16
C TYR A 469 -15.41 -22.67 4.14
N TYR A 470 -14.62 -23.66 3.74
CA TYR A 470 -15.03 -24.74 2.84
C TYR A 470 -14.89 -26.08 3.55
N HIS A 471 -15.93 -26.90 3.44
CA HIS A 471 -15.93 -28.27 3.94
C HIS A 471 -14.92 -29.09 3.14
N MET A 472 -14.06 -29.81 3.86
CA MET A 472 -13.02 -30.65 3.27
C MET A 472 -13.44 -32.12 3.27
N TYR A 473 -13.84 -32.60 4.44
CA TYR A 473 -14.28 -33.97 4.68
C TYR A 473 -14.98 -34.03 6.04
N THR A 474 -15.73 -35.11 6.27
CA THR A 474 -16.27 -35.44 7.59
C THR A 474 -15.36 -36.45 8.25
N ASP A 475 -14.97 -36.22 9.50
CA ASP A 475 -14.07 -37.11 10.21
C ASP A 475 -14.78 -38.40 10.69
N ARG A 476 -14.01 -39.32 11.26
CA ARG A 476 -14.50 -40.60 11.78
C ARG A 476 -15.53 -40.47 12.92
N HIS A 477 -15.65 -39.30 13.52
CA HIS A 477 -16.58 -39.00 14.60
C HIS A 477 -17.80 -38.22 14.08
N GLY A 478 -17.96 -38.08 12.76
CA GLY A 478 -19.08 -37.38 12.15
C GLY A 478 -18.92 -35.86 12.08
N PHE A 479 -17.78 -35.30 12.48
CA PHE A 479 -17.59 -33.85 12.47
C PHE A 479 -17.13 -33.33 11.11
N PRO A 480 -17.72 -32.24 10.61
CA PRO A 480 -17.20 -31.55 9.44
C PRO A 480 -15.83 -30.94 9.76
N VAL A 481 -14.85 -31.19 8.89
CA VAL A 481 -13.55 -30.53 8.94
C VAL A 481 -13.51 -29.45 7.86
N TYR A 482 -13.31 -28.21 8.28
CA TYR A 482 -13.27 -27.05 7.41
C TYR A 482 -11.84 -26.57 7.15
N ARG A 483 -11.66 -25.93 6.00
CA ARG A 483 -10.49 -25.11 5.72
C ARG A 483 -10.91 -23.65 5.58
N CYS A 484 -10.16 -22.76 6.24
CA CYS A 484 -10.36 -21.33 6.20
C CYS A 484 -9.67 -20.74 4.96
N THR A 485 -10.36 -19.86 4.21
CA THR A 485 -9.74 -19.00 3.18
C THR A 485 -9.15 -17.72 3.76
N ARG A 486 -9.51 -17.32 4.99
CA ARG A 486 -8.93 -16.14 5.65
C ARG A 486 -7.48 -16.37 6.05
N GLY A 487 -6.72 -15.30 6.00
CA GLY A 487 -5.32 -15.24 6.40
C GLY A 487 -4.51 -14.42 5.41
N THR A 488 -3.42 -13.83 5.89
CA THR A 488 -2.20 -14.02 5.12
C THR A 488 -1.99 -15.49 4.95
N ASN A 489 -2.11 -15.87 3.70
CA ASN A 489 -1.41 -17.00 3.24
C ASN A 489 -0.03 -17.09 3.94
N SER A 490 0.43 -18.30 4.19
CA SER A 490 1.87 -18.49 4.15
C SER A 490 2.38 -18.18 2.73
N ILE A 491 1.89 -17.17 1.96
CA ILE A 491 2.31 -16.76 0.59
C ILE A 491 3.02 -15.40 0.49
N GLU A 492 3.11 -14.60 1.56
CA GLU A 492 4.41 -13.94 1.83
C GLU A 492 5.48 -15.02 2.11
N GLY A 493 5.03 -16.22 2.52
CA GLY A 493 5.81 -17.43 2.81
C GLY A 493 5.89 -18.55 1.75
N GLY A 494 5.27 -18.38 0.57
CA GLY A 494 4.62 -19.53 -0.08
C GLY A 494 5.36 -19.98 -1.30
N VAL A 495 5.36 -19.12 -2.31
CA VAL A 495 6.34 -19.22 -3.39
C VAL A 495 7.57 -18.44 -3.00
N HIS A 496 7.43 -17.20 -2.54
CA HIS A 496 8.58 -16.33 -2.20
C HIS A 496 9.47 -16.88 -1.09
N GLN A 497 8.94 -17.27 0.08
CA GLN A 497 9.81 -17.82 1.14
C GLN A 497 10.24 -19.25 0.86
N ASN A 498 9.50 -20.06 0.10
CA ASN A 498 10.04 -21.33 -0.40
C ASN A 498 11.16 -21.10 -1.40
N ILE A 499 11.06 -20.09 -2.27
CA ILE A 499 12.13 -19.65 -3.15
C ILE A 499 13.33 -19.20 -2.32
N VAL A 500 13.14 -18.27 -1.39
CA VAL A 500 14.22 -17.77 -0.52
C VAL A 500 14.85 -18.91 0.29
N ARG A 501 14.06 -19.77 0.96
CA ARG A 501 14.60 -20.89 1.75
C ARG A 501 15.33 -21.93 0.91
N LYS A 502 14.85 -22.20 -0.32
CA LYS A 502 15.44 -23.23 -1.19
C LYS A 502 16.59 -22.70 -2.03
N PHE A 503 16.64 -21.40 -2.31
CA PHE A 503 17.55 -20.82 -3.29
C PHE A 503 18.50 -19.77 -2.71
N ALA A 504 18.18 -19.07 -1.60
CA ALA A 504 19.05 -18.00 -1.09
C ALA A 504 20.41 -18.51 -0.56
N SER A 505 20.54 -19.80 -0.24
CA SER A 505 21.81 -20.43 0.13
C SER A 505 22.67 -20.79 -1.08
N PHE A 506 22.09 -20.87 -2.27
CA PHE A 506 22.81 -21.11 -3.51
C PHE A 506 23.09 -19.74 -4.10
N ASN A 507 24.35 -19.36 -4.26
CA ASN A 507 24.73 -18.15 -5.00
C ASN A 507 24.44 -18.37 -6.51
N ALA A 508 23.16 -18.53 -6.84
CA ALA A 508 22.70 -19.15 -8.06
C ALA A 508 22.79 -18.15 -9.22
N SER A 509 23.32 -18.62 -10.35
CA SER A 509 23.26 -17.87 -11.60
C SER A 509 21.81 -17.73 -12.08
N PRO A 510 21.51 -16.80 -12.99
CA PRO A 510 20.18 -16.69 -13.60
C PRO A 510 19.70 -18.00 -14.22
N ALA A 511 20.58 -18.75 -14.89
CA ALA A 511 20.26 -20.03 -15.51
C ALA A 511 19.91 -21.12 -14.48
N LEU A 512 20.70 -21.24 -13.40
CA LEU A 512 20.39 -22.18 -12.32
C LEU A 512 19.07 -21.84 -11.62
N THR A 513 18.80 -20.55 -11.45
CA THR A 513 17.55 -20.05 -10.87
C THR A 513 16.36 -20.46 -11.74
N ASP A 514 16.44 -20.28 -13.06
CA ASP A 514 15.33 -20.65 -13.97
C ASP A 514 15.06 -22.17 -13.95
N CYS A 515 16.10 -23.00 -14.05
CA CYS A 515 15.98 -24.46 -13.95
C CYS A 515 15.36 -24.89 -12.61
N SER A 516 15.80 -24.29 -11.51
CA SER A 516 15.31 -24.65 -10.17
C SER A 516 13.86 -24.20 -9.94
N LEU A 517 13.47 -23.05 -10.50
CA LEU A 517 12.09 -22.58 -10.49
C LEU A 517 11.20 -23.45 -11.39
N ALA A 518 11.71 -23.97 -12.51
CA ALA A 518 10.98 -24.93 -13.35
C ALA A 518 10.67 -26.22 -12.59
N ASP A 519 11.66 -26.82 -11.92
CA ASP A 519 11.47 -28.03 -11.09
C ASP A 519 10.50 -27.75 -9.93
N TYR A 520 10.65 -26.63 -9.22
CA TYR A 520 9.72 -26.25 -8.15
C TYR A 520 8.28 -26.14 -8.66
N ARG A 521 8.06 -25.42 -9.77
CA ARG A 521 6.73 -25.24 -10.39
C ARG A 521 6.11 -26.60 -10.72
N LEU A 522 6.87 -27.49 -11.35
CA LEU A 522 6.40 -28.83 -11.70
C LEU A 522 5.96 -29.62 -10.46
N ARG A 523 6.81 -29.72 -9.45
CA ARG A 523 6.53 -30.48 -8.22
C ARG A 523 5.34 -29.92 -7.46
N HIS A 524 5.32 -28.59 -7.31
CA HIS A 524 4.23 -27.89 -6.62
C HIS A 524 2.90 -28.14 -7.31
N ASN A 525 2.84 -27.96 -8.64
CA ASN A 525 1.61 -28.15 -9.41
C ASN A 525 1.09 -29.59 -9.33
N ILE A 526 1.98 -30.59 -9.41
CA ILE A 526 1.60 -32.00 -9.25
C ILE A 526 1.02 -32.25 -7.86
N GLN A 527 1.73 -31.86 -6.79
CA GLN A 527 1.29 -32.11 -5.42
C GLN A 527 -0.04 -31.41 -5.09
N VAL A 528 -0.13 -30.12 -5.44
CA VAL A 528 -1.32 -29.30 -5.17
C VAL A 528 -2.48 -29.71 -6.06
N GLY A 529 -2.22 -29.99 -7.34
CA GLY A 529 -3.20 -30.46 -8.30
C GLY A 529 -3.81 -31.81 -7.90
N SER A 530 -2.97 -32.80 -7.56
CA SER A 530 -3.43 -34.11 -7.09
C SER A 530 -4.33 -34.00 -5.85
N LYS A 531 -3.91 -33.18 -4.88
CA LYS A 531 -4.64 -33.00 -3.63
C LYS A 531 -5.97 -32.26 -3.81
N ASN A 532 -5.99 -31.17 -4.57
CA ASN A 532 -7.17 -30.32 -4.69
C ASN A 532 -8.18 -30.82 -5.73
N ARG A 533 -7.73 -31.48 -6.81
CA ARG A 533 -8.65 -32.01 -7.85
C ARG A 533 -9.19 -33.39 -7.51
N TYR A 534 -8.37 -34.23 -6.90
CA TYR A 534 -8.69 -35.66 -6.74
C TYR A 534 -8.69 -36.11 -5.27
N GLY A 535 -8.39 -35.23 -4.31
CA GLY A 535 -8.33 -35.59 -2.89
C GLY A 535 -7.17 -36.52 -2.51
N ILE A 536 -6.24 -36.81 -3.43
CA ILE A 536 -5.16 -37.78 -3.23
C ILE A 536 -3.83 -37.09 -2.96
N THR A 537 -3.02 -37.68 -2.09
CA THR A 537 -1.62 -37.25 -1.90
C THR A 537 -0.76 -37.89 -2.99
N TYR A 538 -0.04 -37.07 -3.75
CA TYR A 538 0.88 -37.56 -4.76
C TYR A 538 2.04 -38.33 -4.13
N ARG A 539 2.25 -39.59 -4.55
CA ARG A 539 3.29 -40.50 -4.00
C ARG A 539 4.27 -41.04 -5.04
N SER A 540 4.20 -40.58 -6.29
CA SER A 540 5.07 -41.06 -7.38
C SER A 540 6.27 -40.12 -7.61
N HIS A 541 7.12 -40.43 -8.58
CA HIS A 541 8.30 -39.65 -8.92
C HIS A 541 7.92 -38.33 -9.63
N PHE A 542 8.68 -37.24 -9.48
CA PHE A 542 8.31 -35.94 -10.10
C PHE A 542 8.78 -35.75 -11.54
N SER A 543 9.83 -36.47 -11.98
CA SER A 543 10.26 -36.47 -13.38
C SER A 543 9.20 -37.14 -14.27
N PRO A 544 8.66 -36.43 -15.28
CA PRO A 544 7.71 -36.99 -16.24
C PRO A 544 8.29 -38.18 -16.99
N TRP A 545 9.58 -38.12 -17.35
CA TRP A 545 10.29 -39.18 -18.05
C TRP A 545 10.36 -40.49 -17.25
N ILE A 546 10.62 -40.39 -15.95
CA ILE A 546 10.68 -41.57 -15.06
C ILE A 546 9.27 -42.16 -14.88
N GLN A 547 8.25 -41.32 -14.72
CA GLN A 547 6.86 -41.80 -14.66
C GLN A 547 6.47 -42.55 -15.94
N GLN A 548 6.85 -42.02 -17.10
CA GLN A 548 6.59 -42.65 -18.39
C GLN A 548 7.34 -43.98 -18.54
N ALA A 549 8.62 -44.04 -18.15
CA ALA A 549 9.39 -45.28 -18.15
C ALA A 549 8.77 -46.36 -17.24
N ILE A 550 8.30 -45.98 -16.05
CA ILE A 550 7.58 -46.89 -15.14
C ILE A 550 6.30 -47.39 -15.80
N ASN A 551 5.50 -46.50 -16.40
CA ASN A 551 4.26 -46.87 -17.08
C ASN A 551 4.52 -47.79 -18.29
N PHE A 552 5.56 -47.52 -19.07
CA PHE A 552 5.99 -48.40 -20.18
C PHE A 552 6.33 -49.81 -19.69
N MET A 553 7.08 -49.91 -18.58
CA MET A 553 7.41 -51.20 -17.98
C MET A 553 6.17 -51.92 -17.45
N ARG A 554 5.22 -51.21 -16.85
CA ARG A 554 3.93 -51.77 -16.40
C ARG A 554 3.12 -52.35 -17.56
N CYS A 555 3.04 -51.64 -18.68
CA CYS A 555 2.38 -52.14 -19.90
C CYS A 555 3.02 -53.45 -20.39
N LYS A 556 4.36 -53.51 -20.43
CA LYS A 556 5.09 -54.72 -20.85
C LYS A 556 4.79 -55.96 -20.00
N ILE A 557 4.48 -55.77 -18.71
CA ILE A 557 4.17 -56.86 -17.78
C ILE A 557 2.65 -57.05 -17.57
N GLY A 558 1.81 -56.46 -18.43
CA GLY A 558 0.35 -56.60 -18.36
C GLY A 558 -0.31 -55.90 -17.17
N GLN A 559 0.38 -54.95 -16.52
CA GLN A 559 -0.19 -54.17 -15.42
C GLN A 559 -0.85 -52.87 -15.93
N PRO A 560 -1.93 -52.40 -15.27
CA PRO A 560 -2.58 -51.16 -15.64
C PRO A 560 -1.67 -49.95 -15.41
N VAL A 561 -1.74 -48.99 -16.34
CA VAL A 561 -1.03 -47.70 -16.29
C VAL A 561 -1.49 -46.90 -15.07
N LEU A 562 -0.54 -46.29 -14.36
CA LEU A 562 -0.87 -45.39 -13.26
C LEU A 562 -1.22 -44.02 -13.83
N ARG A 563 -2.46 -43.58 -13.60
CA ARG A 563 -2.92 -42.21 -13.91
C ARG A 563 -2.04 -41.20 -13.18
N SER A 564 -1.70 -40.12 -13.85
CA SER A 564 -0.86 -39.05 -13.30
C SER A 564 -1.46 -37.67 -13.58
N TYR A 565 -0.83 -36.63 -13.03
CA TYR A 565 -1.22 -35.25 -13.36
C TYR A 565 -1.02 -34.91 -14.85
N ALA A 566 0.00 -35.50 -15.49
CA ALA A 566 0.31 -35.29 -16.90
C ALA A 566 -0.49 -36.24 -17.83
N ASP A 567 -1.02 -37.33 -17.28
CA ASP A 567 -1.87 -38.29 -17.98
C ASP A 567 -3.05 -38.71 -17.09
N PRO A 568 -4.09 -37.85 -16.97
CA PRO A 568 -5.23 -38.11 -16.10
C PRO A 568 -6.07 -39.30 -16.57
N SER A 569 -6.05 -39.58 -17.87
CA SER A 569 -6.84 -40.64 -18.53
C SER A 569 -6.15 -42.00 -18.44
N GLY A 570 -4.82 -42.03 -18.25
CA GLY A 570 -4.03 -43.26 -18.27
C GLY A 570 -3.75 -43.74 -19.69
N ASN A 571 -3.73 -42.82 -20.65
CA ASN A 571 -3.57 -43.10 -22.08
C ASN A 571 -2.11 -43.31 -22.50
N ALA A 572 -1.15 -43.12 -21.57
CA ALA A 572 0.29 -43.16 -21.77
C ALA A 572 0.76 -42.24 -22.91
N PHE A 573 1.00 -40.96 -22.62
CA PHE A 573 1.67 -40.08 -23.58
C PHE A 573 3.08 -40.61 -23.88
N TYR A 574 3.36 -40.90 -25.16
CA TYR A 574 4.67 -41.36 -25.63
C TYR A 574 5.46 -40.19 -26.23
N PHE A 575 6.30 -39.54 -25.43
CA PHE A 575 7.28 -38.59 -25.96
C PHE A 575 8.45 -39.36 -26.57
N THR A 576 8.60 -39.30 -27.90
CA THR A 576 9.83 -39.73 -28.57
C THR A 576 10.82 -38.56 -28.61
N SER A 577 12.12 -38.83 -28.81
CA SER A 577 13.18 -37.82 -28.91
C SER A 577 13.04 -36.86 -30.09
N VAL A 578 11.98 -36.99 -30.91
CA VAL A 578 11.76 -36.24 -32.15
C VAL A 578 10.45 -35.43 -32.16
N GLY A 579 9.72 -35.35 -31.05
CA GLY A 579 8.44 -34.64 -30.97
C GLY A 579 7.26 -35.58 -30.69
N GLU A 580 6.18 -34.98 -30.17
CA GLU A 580 4.96 -35.64 -29.73
C GLU A 580 4.29 -36.46 -30.84
N SER A 581 3.85 -37.69 -30.53
CA SER A 581 2.75 -38.34 -31.26
C SER A 581 1.58 -38.57 -30.30
N PHE A 582 0.40 -38.12 -30.70
CA PHE A 582 -0.87 -38.28 -29.98
C PHE A 582 -1.29 -39.74 -29.84
#